data_AF-A0A1G0FZ48-F1
#
_entry.id   AF-A0A1G0FZ48-F1
#
_cell.length_a   1.000
_cell.length_b   1.000
_cell.length_c   1.000
_cell.angle_alpha   90.00
_cell.angle_beta   90.00
_cell.angle_gamma   90.00
#
_symmetry.space_group_name_H-M   'P 1'
#
loop_
_entity.id
_entity.type
_entity.pdbx_description
1 polymer ?
#
loop_
_entity_poly.entity_id
_entity_poly.type
_entity_poly.pdbx_seq_one_letter_code
_entity_poly.pdbx_strand_id
1 'polypeptide(L)'
;MTELNKKVVVSSDKQKNNEIKFDKLKWLLVLLLLIGGLVANYYYTQIPAALKVAGWIVLVCVVLLIAVRTTIGSSFWNFTKDARDEVRRVVWPTRQETVQTTAIVFLMVIILALILWGIDSILLWAISWFTGHGG
;
A
#
# COMPACT_ATOMS: atom_id res chain seq x y z
N MET A 1 42.14 12.21 27.80
CA MET A 1 40.71 12.34 27.41
C MET A 1 40.33 11.51 26.18
N THR A 2 41.29 11.08 25.35
CA THR A 2 41.06 10.27 24.13
C THR A 2 40.63 8.82 24.39
N GLU A 3 41.20 8.16 25.40
CA GLU A 3 40.86 6.76 25.78
C GLU A 3 39.41 6.62 26.29
N LEU A 4 38.91 7.60 27.04
CA LEU A 4 37.55 7.58 27.57
C LEU A 4 36.50 7.79 26.47
N ASN A 5 36.76 8.68 25.51
CA ASN A 5 35.89 8.88 24.36
C ASN A 5 35.83 7.62 23.48
N LYS A 6 36.99 7.00 23.22
CA LYS A 6 37.07 5.73 22.49
C LYS A 6 36.28 4.61 23.17
N LYS A 7 36.35 4.49 24.50
CA LYS A 7 35.60 3.45 25.25
C LYS A 7 34.09 3.68 25.22
N VAL A 8 33.64 4.94 25.29
CA VAL A 8 32.22 5.31 25.19
C VAL A 8 31.68 5.05 23.77
N VAL A 9 32.39 5.49 22.73
CA VAL A 9 32.02 5.25 21.32
C VAL A 9 32.00 3.75 21.00
N VAL A 10 33.04 3.01 21.40
CA VAL A 10 33.10 1.55 21.18
C VAL A 10 31.99 0.82 21.94
N SER A 11 31.59 1.27 23.13
CA SER A 11 30.46 0.67 23.86
C SER A 11 29.11 0.96 23.20
N SER A 12 28.89 2.18 22.69
CA SER A 12 27.70 2.57 21.94
C SER A 12 27.58 1.79 20.62
N ASP A 13 28.69 1.66 19.87
CA ASP A 13 28.73 0.86 18.64
C ASP A 13 28.50 -0.63 18.93
N LYS A 14 29.04 -1.17 20.02
CA LYS A 14 28.79 -2.58 20.39
C LYS A 14 27.31 -2.83 20.74
N GLN A 15 26.67 -1.91 21.46
CA GLN A 15 25.25 -2.01 21.82
C GLN A 15 24.37 -1.87 20.56
N LYS A 16 24.59 -0.84 19.74
CA LYS A 16 23.87 -0.60 18.49
C LYS A 16 24.00 -1.76 17.50
N ASN A 17 25.19 -2.35 17.38
CA ASN A 17 25.43 -3.46 16.46
C ASN A 17 24.79 -4.77 16.94
N ASN A 18 24.66 -4.98 18.26
CA ASN A 18 23.89 -6.10 18.81
C ASN A 18 22.38 -5.93 18.56
N GLU A 19 21.82 -4.74 18.76
CA GLU A 19 20.40 -4.50 18.47
C GLU A 19 20.07 -4.67 16.98
N ILE A 20 20.92 -4.16 16.07
CA ILE A 20 20.77 -4.36 14.62
C ILE A 20 20.84 -5.85 14.25
N LYS A 21 21.73 -6.62 14.88
CA LYS A 21 21.83 -8.07 14.66
C LYS A 21 20.58 -8.81 15.12
N PHE A 22 20.07 -8.50 16.31
CA PHE A 22 18.85 -9.13 16.84
C PHE A 22 17.61 -8.78 16.01
N ASP A 23 17.47 -7.54 15.55
CA ASP A 23 16.36 -7.13 14.70
C ASP A 23 16.45 -7.75 13.29
N LYS A 24 17.66 -7.87 12.71
CA LYS A 24 17.86 -8.65 11.49
C LYS A 24 17.52 -10.13 11.68
N LEU A 25 17.87 -10.73 12.81
CA LEU A 25 17.60 -12.14 13.09
C LEU A 25 16.09 -12.41 13.21
N LYS A 26 15.34 -11.51 13.87
CA LYS A 26 13.87 -11.56 13.93
C LYS A 26 13.26 -11.45 12.53
N TRP A 27 13.75 -10.55 11.69
CA TRP A 27 13.29 -10.41 10.31
C TRP A 27 13.58 -11.64 9.45
N LEU A 28 14.75 -12.27 9.63
CA LEU A 28 15.10 -13.51 8.94
C LEU A 28 14.17 -14.66 9.37
N LEU A 29 13.81 -14.73 10.66
CA LEU A 29 12.84 -15.70 11.17
C LEU A 29 11.45 -15.51 10.57
N VAL A 30 10.99 -14.26 10.41
CA VAL A 30 9.71 -13.93 9.74
C VAL A 30 9.73 -14.36 8.26
N LEU A 31 10.83 -14.08 7.55
CA LEU A 31 11.01 -14.48 6.15
C LEU A 31 10.94 -16.01 6.00
N LEU A 32 11.61 -16.73 6.90
CA LEU A 32 11.64 -18.19 6.92
C LEU A 32 10.26 -18.79 7.20
N LEU A 33 9.48 -18.16 8.09
CA LEU A 33 8.08 -18.52 8.36
C LEU A 33 7.17 -18.31 7.14
N LEU A 34 7.32 -17.18 6.42
CA LEU A 34 6.55 -16.91 5.20
C LEU A 34 6.86 -17.92 4.09
N ILE A 35 8.14 -18.21 3.88
CA ILE A 35 8.57 -19.21 2.89
C ILE A 35 8.05 -20.60 3.30
N GLY A 36 8.11 -20.95 4.59
CA GLY A 36 7.53 -22.19 5.11
C GLY A 36 6.02 -22.29 4.86
N GLY A 37 5.27 -21.20 5.05
CA GLY A 37 3.84 -21.13 4.73
C GLY A 37 3.53 -21.30 3.24
N LEU A 38 4.33 -20.69 2.38
CA LEU A 38 4.19 -20.80 0.93
C LEU A 38 4.49 -22.23 0.44
N VAL A 39 5.55 -22.85 0.95
CA VAL A 39 5.91 -24.25 0.63
C VAL A 39 4.85 -25.22 1.15
N ALA A 40 4.34 -25.02 2.36
CA ALA A 40 3.23 -25.80 2.88
C ALA A 40 1.98 -25.67 1.99
N ASN A 41 1.68 -24.47 1.49
CA ASN A 41 0.56 -24.29 0.56
C ASN A 41 0.76 -25.00 -0.78
N TYR A 42 1.98 -24.99 -1.32
CA TYR A 42 2.33 -25.68 -2.56
C TYR A 42 2.21 -27.20 -2.44
N TYR A 43 2.60 -27.78 -1.29
CA TYR A 43 2.57 -29.23 -1.08
C TYR A 43 1.16 -29.76 -0.76
N TYR A 44 0.33 -28.99 -0.04
CA TYR A 44 -1.03 -29.39 0.35
C TYR A 44 -2.10 -28.97 -0.67
N THR A 45 -2.09 -29.61 -1.84
CA THR A 45 -3.04 -29.38 -2.94
C THR A 45 -4.36 -30.16 -2.77
N GLN A 46 -4.40 -31.16 -1.89
CA GLN A 46 -5.50 -32.15 -1.80
C GLN A 46 -6.39 -32.01 -0.54
N ILE A 47 -6.25 -30.94 0.25
CA ILE A 47 -7.01 -30.71 1.51
C ILE A 47 -8.20 -29.76 1.27
N PRO A 48 -9.36 -29.94 1.93
CA PRO A 48 -10.49 -29.01 1.88
C PRO A 48 -10.10 -27.56 2.21
N ALA A 49 -10.63 -26.62 1.44
CA ALA A 49 -10.21 -25.21 1.42
C ALA A 49 -10.23 -24.51 2.80
N ALA A 50 -11.13 -24.92 3.70
CA ALA A 50 -11.27 -24.34 5.03
C ALA A 50 -10.01 -24.49 5.90
N LEU A 51 -9.34 -25.65 5.88
CA LEU A 51 -8.13 -25.87 6.67
C LEU A 51 -6.95 -25.04 6.15
N LYS A 52 -6.89 -24.79 4.83
CA LYS A 52 -5.85 -23.97 4.20
C LYS A 52 -5.96 -22.53 4.69
N VAL A 53 -7.17 -21.97 4.70
CA VAL A 53 -7.43 -20.59 5.15
C VAL A 53 -7.14 -20.42 6.64
N ALA A 54 -7.50 -21.41 7.48
CA ALA A 54 -7.16 -21.39 8.91
C ALA A 54 -5.64 -21.36 9.15
N GLY A 55 -4.86 -22.13 8.39
CA GLY A 55 -3.39 -22.10 8.44
C GLY A 55 -2.80 -20.74 8.06
N TRP A 56 -3.34 -20.10 7.02
CA TRP A 56 -2.96 -18.75 6.64
C TRP A 56 -3.31 -17.71 7.71
N ILE A 57 -4.47 -17.81 8.34
CA ILE A 57 -4.89 -16.92 9.43
C ILE A 57 -3.92 -17.04 10.62
N VAL A 58 -3.57 -18.27 11.03
CA VAL A 58 -2.63 -18.50 12.14
C VAL A 58 -1.24 -17.95 11.81
N LEU A 59 -0.75 -18.17 10.59
CA LEU A 59 0.55 -17.67 10.16
C LEU A 59 0.59 -16.13 10.13
N VAL A 60 -0.46 -15.50 9.58
CA VAL A 60 -0.61 -14.04 9.57
C VAL A 60 -0.69 -13.49 10.98
N CYS A 61 -1.42 -14.14 11.90
CA CYS A 61 -1.46 -13.76 13.31
C CYS A 61 -0.07 -13.83 13.97
N VAL A 62 0.71 -14.91 13.74
CA VAL A 62 2.06 -15.04 14.29
C VAL A 62 3.00 -13.97 13.73
N VAL A 63 2.93 -13.70 12.43
CA VAL A 63 3.73 -12.64 11.79
C VAL A 63 3.34 -11.25 12.34
N LEU A 64 2.04 -10.96 12.47
CA LEU A 64 1.56 -9.71 13.06
C LEU A 64 2.01 -9.53 14.51
N LEU A 65 1.95 -10.59 15.33
CA LEU A 65 2.41 -10.54 16.72
C LEU A 65 3.92 -10.25 16.80
N ILE A 66 4.74 -10.84 15.92
CA ILE A 66 6.18 -10.59 15.86
C ILE A 66 6.48 -9.17 15.35
N ALA A 67 5.74 -8.71 14.34
CA ALA A 67 5.90 -7.39 13.75
C ALA A 67 5.56 -6.27 14.74
N VAL A 68 4.45 -6.40 15.47
CA VAL A 68 4.02 -5.40 16.49
C VAL A 68 4.97 -5.37 17.70
N ARG A 69 5.62 -6.50 18.02
CA ARG A 69 6.62 -6.60 19.10
C ARG A 69 8.02 -6.12 18.70
N THR A 70 8.25 -5.74 17.45
CA THR A 70 9.56 -5.28 16.95
C THR A 70 9.65 -3.73 16.99
N THR A 71 10.88 -3.21 17.09
CA THR A 71 11.25 -1.77 17.13
C THR A 71 10.61 -0.93 16.02
N ILE A 72 10.34 -1.54 14.85
CA ILE A 72 9.59 -0.95 13.74
C ILE A 72 8.16 -0.57 14.13
N GLY A 73 7.49 -1.35 14.98
CA GLY A 73 6.15 -1.05 15.48
C GLY A 73 6.10 0.23 16.30
N SER A 74 7.04 0.42 17.24
CA SER A 74 7.09 1.64 18.06
C SER A 74 7.47 2.89 17.25
N SER A 75 8.37 2.77 16.28
CA SER A 75 8.72 3.88 15.40
C SER A 75 7.54 4.28 14.51
N PHE A 76 6.81 3.31 13.95
CA PHE A 76 5.61 3.56 13.15
C PHE A 76 4.51 4.28 13.95
N TRP A 77 4.34 3.94 15.22
CA TRP A 77 3.40 4.62 16.12
C TRP A 77 3.75 6.09 16.35
N ASN A 78 5.04 6.43 16.46
CA ASN A 78 5.48 7.82 16.60
C ASN A 78 5.35 8.59 15.27
N PHE A 79 5.77 8.00 14.14
CA PHE A 79 5.56 8.60 12.80
C PHE A 79 4.08 8.83 12.48
N THR A 80 3.18 7.95 12.92
CA THR A 80 1.74 8.12 12.71
C THR A 80 1.19 9.29 13.53
N LYS A 81 1.70 9.52 14.74
CA LYS A 81 1.33 10.68 15.56
C LYS A 81 1.83 11.98 14.91
N ASP A 82 3.09 12.01 14.50
CA ASP A 82 3.69 13.17 13.85
C ASP A 82 3.01 13.50 12.51
N ALA A 83 2.68 12.47 11.70
CA ALA A 83 1.92 12.62 10.45
C ALA A 83 0.51 13.17 10.69
N ARG A 84 -0.14 12.77 11.80
CA ARG A 84 -1.49 13.26 12.13
C ARG A 84 -1.49 14.71 12.58
N ASP A 85 -0.40 15.17 13.18
CA ASP A 85 -0.21 16.58 13.54
C ASP A 85 0.15 17.45 12.33
N GLU A 86 0.85 16.91 11.32
CA GLU A 86 1.14 17.61 10.07
C GLU A 86 -0.07 17.68 9.12
N VAL A 87 -0.89 16.63 9.04
CA VAL A 87 -2.14 16.62 8.26
C VAL A 87 -3.13 17.66 8.77
N ARG A 88 -3.06 18.02 10.06
CA ARG A 88 -3.87 19.11 10.65
C ARG A 88 -3.38 20.50 10.25
N ARG A 89 -2.15 20.63 9.76
CA ARG A 89 -1.61 21.88 9.18
C ARG A 89 -1.94 22.04 7.70
N VAL A 90 -2.41 20.97 7.04
CA VAL A 90 -2.97 21.09 5.70
C VAL A 90 -4.30 21.82 5.85
N VAL A 91 -4.28 23.12 5.58
CA VAL A 91 -5.47 23.94 5.46
C VAL A 91 -6.24 23.39 4.27
N TRP A 92 -7.14 22.45 4.53
CA TRP A 92 -7.93 21.84 3.46
C TRP A 92 -8.77 22.96 2.86
N PRO A 93 -8.51 23.31 1.59
CA PRO A 93 -9.10 24.48 0.96
C PRO A 93 -10.63 24.38 1.01
N THR A 94 -11.26 25.54 1.14
CA THR A 94 -12.69 25.64 1.38
C THR A 94 -13.47 25.03 0.21
N ARG A 95 -14.56 24.32 0.50
CA ARG A 95 -15.33 23.55 -0.50
C ARG A 95 -15.87 24.39 -1.65
N GLN A 96 -15.99 25.71 -1.47
CA GLN A 96 -16.58 26.60 -2.47
C GLN A 96 -15.67 26.75 -3.71
N GLU A 97 -14.35 26.80 -3.52
CA GLU A 97 -13.40 26.94 -4.63
C GLU A 97 -13.24 25.62 -5.41
N THR A 98 -13.22 24.49 -4.70
CA THR A 98 -13.09 23.15 -5.33
C THR A 98 -14.28 22.77 -6.19
N VAL A 99 -15.50 23.13 -5.75
CA VAL A 99 -16.73 22.86 -6.51
C VAL A 99 -16.79 23.73 -7.77
N GLN A 100 -16.32 24.97 -7.71
CA GLN A 100 -16.28 25.84 -8.89
C GLN A 100 -15.37 25.28 -9.98
N THR A 101 -14.17 24.84 -9.63
CA THR A 101 -13.25 24.24 -10.61
C THR A 101 -13.79 22.91 -11.14
N THR A 102 -14.41 22.08 -10.29
CA THR A 102 -15.00 20.81 -10.73
C THR A 102 -16.19 21.04 -11.66
N ALA A 103 -17.02 22.06 -11.42
CA ALA A 103 -18.15 22.41 -12.28
C ALA A 103 -17.69 22.85 -13.68
N ILE A 104 -16.61 23.62 -13.79
CA ILE A 104 -16.01 24.02 -15.08
C ILE A 104 -15.52 22.78 -15.83
N VAL A 105 -14.81 21.86 -15.16
CA VAL A 105 -14.36 20.59 -15.77
C VAL A 105 -15.56 19.74 -16.21
N PHE A 106 -16.60 19.67 -15.38
CA PHE A 106 -17.82 18.92 -15.70
C PHE A 106 -18.50 19.45 -16.96
N LEU A 107 -18.59 20.77 -17.11
CA LEU A 107 -19.12 21.42 -18.29
C LEU A 107 -18.30 21.08 -19.54
N MET A 108 -16.97 21.12 -19.44
CA MET A 108 -16.07 20.72 -20.52
C MET A 108 -16.29 19.27 -20.95
N VAL A 109 -16.41 18.35 -19.99
CA VAL A 109 -16.67 16.92 -20.26
C VAL A 109 -18.01 16.72 -20.96
N ILE A 110 -19.06 17.45 -20.58
CA ILE A 110 -20.37 17.38 -21.24
C ILE A 110 -20.27 17.83 -22.71
N ILE A 111 -19.53 18.91 -22.98
CA ILE A 111 -19.32 19.40 -24.34
C ILE A 111 -18.58 18.35 -25.18
N LEU A 112 -17.50 17.77 -24.65
CA LEU A 112 -16.75 16.69 -25.30
C LEU A 112 -17.63 15.46 -25.54
N ALA A 113 -18.44 15.06 -24.57
CA ALA A 113 -19.35 13.93 -24.69
C ALA A 113 -20.39 14.14 -25.81
N LEU A 114 -20.94 15.36 -25.92
CA LEU A 114 -21.88 15.72 -26.99
C LEU A 114 -21.20 15.72 -28.37
N ILE A 115 -19.97 16.23 -28.47
CA ILE A 115 -19.21 16.25 -29.72
C ILE A 115 -18.89 14.82 -30.17
N LEU A 116 -18.36 13.99 -29.27
CA LEU A 116 -18.07 12.59 -29.56
C LEU A 116 -19.34 11.85 -29.98
N TRP A 117 -20.40 11.94 -29.18
CA TRP A 117 -21.69 11.32 -29.50
C TRP A 117 -22.24 11.73 -30.86
N GLY A 118 -22.11 13.02 -31.23
CA GLY A 118 -22.51 13.51 -32.55
C GLY A 118 -21.69 12.89 -33.67
N ILE A 119 -20.36 12.85 -33.52
CA ILE A 119 -19.46 12.24 -34.50
C ILE A 119 -19.74 10.75 -34.63
N ASP A 120 -19.84 10.02 -33.51
CA ASP A 120 -20.15 8.59 -33.49
C ASP A 120 -21.50 8.31 -34.19
N SER A 121 -22.53 9.12 -33.94
CA SER A 121 -23.85 8.99 -34.57
C SER A 121 -23.79 9.21 -36.08
N ILE A 122 -23.04 10.22 -36.54
CA ILE A 122 -22.84 10.50 -37.97
C ILE A 122 -22.03 9.39 -38.64
N LEU A 123 -21.01 8.86 -37.95
CA LEU A 123 -20.16 7.79 -38.46
C LEU A 123 -20.98 6.49 -38.61
N LEU A 124 -21.83 6.16 -37.63
CA LEU A 124 -22.76 5.03 -37.71
C LEU A 124 -23.78 5.19 -38.85
N TRP A 125 -24.33 6.41 -39.02
CA TRP A 125 -25.23 6.70 -40.13
C TRP A 125 -24.53 6.54 -41.49
N ALA A 126 -23.31 7.06 -41.62
CA ALA A 126 -22.50 6.94 -42.84
C ALA A 126 -22.12 5.48 -43.14
N ILE A 127 -21.74 4.70 -42.12
CA ILE A 127 -21.45 3.26 -42.27
C ILE A 127 -22.71 2.52 -42.70
N SER A 128 -23.88 2.78 -42.09
CA SER A 128 -25.14 2.12 -42.46
C SER A 128 -25.51 2.43 -43.92
N TRP A 129 -25.36 3.69 -44.35
CA TRP A 129 -25.58 4.08 -45.74
C TRP A 129 -24.61 3.38 -46.70
N PHE A 130 -23.32 3.33 -46.34
CA PHE A 130 -22.30 2.72 -47.20
C PHE A 130 -22.36 1.18 -47.25
N THR A 131 -22.76 0.55 -46.15
CA THR A 131 -22.85 -0.92 -46.05
C THR A 131 -24.14 -1.46 -46.68
N GLY A 132 -25.07 -0.59 -47.07
CA GLY A 132 -26.28 -0.98 -47.79
C GLY A 132 -27.20 -1.92 -46.99
N HIS A 133 -27.01 -2.00 -45.67
CA HIS A 133 -27.91 -2.69 -44.73
C HIS A 133 -28.59 -1.64 -43.86
N GLY A 134 -29.67 -1.11 -44.41
CA GLY A 134 -30.79 -0.58 -43.65
C GLY A 134 -32.04 -0.95 -44.46
N GLY A 135 -32.91 -1.87 -44.02
CA GLY A 135 -33.19 -2.29 -42.65
C GLY A 135 -32.35 -3.37 -41.99
#